data_AF-A0A5C6Z5I6-F1
#
_entry.id   AF-A0A5C6Z5I6-F1
#
_cell.length_a   1.000
_cell.length_b   1.000
_cell.length_c   1.000
_cell.angle_alpha   90.00
_cell.angle_beta   90.00
_cell.angle_gamma   90.00
#
_symmetry.space_group_name_H-M   'P 1'
#
loop_
_entity.id
_entity.type
_entity.pdbx_description
1 polymer ?
#
loop_
_entity_poly.entity_id
_entity_poly.type
_entity_poly.pdbx_seq_one_letter_code
_entity_poly.pdbx_strand_id
1 'polypeptide(L)'
;MARRATPEVNAGSMADIAFLLLIFFLVTTTIEKDKGIARQLPPKEPPTDEQVKIKEKNLFIVNVNRNDQLLVEEKLMELKDLRQAAIAFLDNGGASSGTAEYCNYCKGKRNPESSDNPDKAVISVQNDRLTSYKMYIAVQNELVAAYNFLRDRESQRLYGWKFTEKTKDLDEGKIKGESAKEALQEKLESIQKLFPQKLSEAEPKKSGQ
;
A
#
# COMPACT_ATOMS: atom_id res chain seq x y z
N MET A 1 -76.10 -23.80 -12.11
CA MET A 1 -74.78 -23.53 -11.52
C MET A 1 -73.80 -23.21 -12.63
N ALA A 2 -73.45 -21.94 -12.82
CA ALA A 2 -72.47 -21.53 -13.82
C ALA A 2 -71.06 -21.80 -13.29
N ARG A 3 -70.31 -22.70 -13.93
CA ARG A 3 -68.87 -22.87 -13.68
C ARG A 3 -68.14 -21.66 -14.26
N ARG A 4 -67.64 -20.77 -13.39
CA ARG A 4 -66.63 -19.77 -13.76
C ARG A 4 -65.35 -20.53 -14.12
N ALA A 5 -64.96 -20.49 -15.40
CA ALA A 5 -63.65 -20.93 -15.81
C ALA A 5 -62.61 -20.01 -15.15
N THR A 6 -61.70 -20.59 -14.37
CA THR A 6 -60.56 -19.88 -13.81
C THR A 6 -59.73 -19.33 -14.96
N PRO A 7 -59.37 -18.03 -14.98
CA PRO A 7 -58.57 -17.48 -16.05
C PRO A 7 -57.21 -18.18 -16.07
N GLU A 8 -56.89 -18.84 -17.18
CA GLU A 8 -55.59 -19.45 -17.39
C GLU A 8 -54.56 -18.35 -17.65
N VAL A 9 -53.48 -18.37 -16.88
CA VAL A 9 -52.40 -17.41 -17.03
C VAL A 9 -51.55 -17.84 -18.22
N ASN A 10 -51.27 -16.91 -19.14
CA ASN A 10 -50.49 -17.21 -20.35
C ASN A 10 -49.02 -17.49 -19.98
N ALA A 11 -48.72 -18.76 -19.73
CA ALA A 11 -47.42 -19.23 -19.32
C ALA A 11 -46.32 -19.00 -20.37
N GLY A 12 -46.69 -18.93 -21.66
CA GLY A 12 -45.75 -18.65 -22.74
C GLY A 12 -45.18 -17.23 -22.64
N SER A 13 -46.04 -16.22 -22.49
CA SER A 13 -45.61 -14.82 -22.37
C SER A 13 -44.83 -14.55 -21.07
N MET A 14 -45.19 -15.21 -19.96
CA MET A 14 -44.44 -15.09 -18.71
C MET A 14 -43.06 -15.75 -18.80
N ALA A 15 -42.96 -16.90 -19.47
CA ALA A 15 -41.70 -17.60 -19.66
C ALA A 15 -40.72 -16.80 -20.52
N ASP A 16 -41.20 -16.17 -21.60
CA ASP A 16 -40.37 -15.37 -22.50
C ASP A 16 -39.78 -14.12 -21.81
N ILE A 17 -40.62 -13.38 -21.07
CA ILE A 17 -40.16 -12.24 -20.27
C ILE A 17 -39.14 -12.66 -19.21
N ALA A 18 -39.39 -13.77 -18.50
CA ALA A 18 -38.45 -14.27 -17.50
C ALA A 18 -37.11 -14.69 -18.12
N PHE A 19 -37.13 -15.30 -19.31
CA PHE A 19 -35.93 -15.73 -20.02
C PHE A 19 -35.10 -14.56 -20.54
N LEU A 20 -35.75 -13.53 -21.11
CA LEU A 20 -35.08 -12.30 -21.53
C LEU A 20 -34.46 -11.55 -20.36
N LEU A 21 -35.15 -11.50 -19.21
CA LEU A 21 -34.59 -10.91 -17.99
C LEU A 21 -33.40 -11.70 -17.46
N LEU A 22 -33.42 -13.04 -17.53
CA LEU A 22 -32.28 -13.87 -17.15
C LEU A 22 -31.09 -13.68 -18.07
N ILE A 23 -31.28 -13.61 -19.39
CA ILE A 23 -30.20 -13.29 -20.34
C ILE A 23 -29.71 -11.86 -20.11
N PHE A 24 -30.60 -10.91 -19.91
CA PHE A 24 -30.24 -9.52 -19.60
C PHE A 24 -29.37 -9.47 -18.35
N PHE A 25 -29.78 -10.12 -17.24
CA PHE A 25 -28.95 -10.18 -16.04
C PHE A 25 -27.64 -10.93 -16.32
N LEU A 26 -27.65 -12.08 -16.99
CA LEU A 26 -26.43 -12.85 -17.28
C LEU A 26 -25.42 -12.09 -18.16
N VAL A 27 -25.88 -11.32 -19.15
CA VAL A 27 -25.05 -10.58 -20.10
C VAL A 27 -24.61 -9.23 -19.54
N THR A 28 -25.47 -8.55 -18.77
CA THR A 28 -25.12 -7.27 -18.14
C THR A 28 -24.37 -7.44 -16.81
N THR A 29 -24.45 -8.61 -16.16
CA THR A 29 -23.54 -8.97 -15.06
C THR A 29 -22.19 -9.40 -15.62
N THR A 30 -21.52 -8.50 -16.33
CA THR A 30 -20.06 -8.57 -16.37
C THR A 30 -19.61 -8.19 -14.97
N ILE A 31 -19.20 -9.18 -14.17
CA ILE A 31 -18.40 -8.87 -12.98
C ILE A 31 -17.04 -8.45 -13.54
N GLU A 32 -16.92 -7.16 -13.88
CA GLU A 32 -15.61 -6.56 -14.01
C GLU A 32 -14.94 -6.75 -12.66
N LYS A 33 -13.99 -7.69 -12.61
CA LYS A 33 -13.06 -7.73 -11.49
C LYS A 33 -12.21 -6.49 -11.67
N ASP A 34 -12.64 -5.39 -11.07
CA ASP A 34 -11.77 -4.28 -10.77
C ASP A 34 -10.53 -4.88 -10.13
N LYS A 35 -9.41 -4.87 -10.85
CA LYS A 35 -8.11 -5.19 -10.29
C LYS A 35 -7.74 -4.01 -9.40
N GLY A 36 -8.48 -3.86 -8.32
CA GLY A 36 -8.24 -2.85 -7.31
C GLY A 36 -6.94 -3.17 -6.59
N ILE A 37 -6.23 -2.12 -6.19
CA ILE A 37 -5.18 -2.26 -5.18
C ILE A 37 -5.88 -2.52 -3.85
N ALA A 38 -5.73 -3.72 -3.30
CA ALA A 38 -6.09 -3.97 -1.92
C ALA A 38 -5.06 -3.29 -1.01
N ARG A 39 -5.37 -2.06 -0.55
CA ARG A 39 -4.54 -1.31 0.39
C ARG A 39 -5.32 -1.04 1.66
N GLN A 40 -4.79 -1.50 2.78
CA GLN A 40 -5.24 -1.02 4.08
C GLN A 40 -4.64 0.37 4.30
N LEU A 41 -5.50 1.33 4.66
CA LEU A 41 -5.04 2.63 5.10
C LEU A 41 -4.27 2.46 6.42
N PRO A 42 -3.22 3.27 6.66
CA PRO A 42 -2.63 3.36 7.98
C PRO A 42 -3.72 3.66 9.02
N PRO A 43 -3.61 3.12 10.25
CA PRO A 43 -4.51 3.50 11.33
C PRO A 43 -4.44 5.02 11.54
N LYS A 44 -5.58 5.65 11.80
CA LYS A 44 -5.63 7.09 12.09
C LYS A 44 -4.83 7.36 13.37
N GLU A 45 -3.81 8.20 13.28
CA GLU A 45 -3.15 8.73 14.46
C GLU A 45 -4.13 9.65 15.22
N PRO A 46 -4.11 9.66 16.56
CA PRO A 46 -4.96 10.55 17.33
C PRO A 46 -4.68 12.01 16.94
N PRO A 47 -5.71 12.88 16.86
CA PRO A 47 -5.54 14.26 16.49
C PRO A 47 -4.60 14.92 17.50
N THR A 48 -3.39 15.23 17.05
CA THR A 48 -2.42 16.02 17.81
C THR A 48 -2.45 17.42 17.20
N ASP A 49 -2.72 18.45 18.01
CA ASP A 49 -2.82 19.86 17.57
C ASP A 49 -1.48 20.44 17.07
N GLU A 50 -0.39 19.68 17.20
CA GLU A 50 0.92 20.08 16.70
C GLU A 50 1.04 19.68 15.23
N GLN A 51 1.08 20.67 14.34
CA GLN A 51 1.53 20.45 12.96
C GLN A 51 2.90 19.79 13.00
N VAL A 52 2.96 18.49 12.68
CA VAL A 52 4.21 17.72 12.69
C VAL A 52 5.13 18.35 11.64
N LYS A 53 6.07 19.19 12.10
CA LYS A 53 7.12 19.75 11.24
C LYS A 53 8.09 18.63 10.85
N ILE A 54 7.84 18.02 9.69
CA ILE A 54 8.75 17.05 9.10
C ILE A 54 9.92 17.84 8.48
N LYS A 55 11.16 17.46 8.83
CA LYS A 55 12.35 18.03 8.19
C LYS A 55 12.38 17.63 6.72
N GLU A 56 12.76 18.53 5.83
CA GLU A 56 12.80 18.27 4.38
C GLU A 56 13.63 17.03 4.04
N LYS A 57 14.80 16.85 4.67
CA LYS A 57 15.65 15.66 4.52
C LYS A 57 15.01 14.32 4.91
N ASN A 58 13.91 14.35 5.65
CA ASN A 58 13.12 13.18 6.05
C ASN A 58 11.94 12.92 5.09
N LEU A 59 11.81 13.70 4.02
CA LEU A 59 10.86 13.47 2.94
C LEU A 59 11.59 12.87 1.74
N PHE A 60 11.07 11.75 1.23
CA PHE A 60 11.49 11.18 -0.04
C PHE A 60 10.40 11.44 -1.07
N ILE A 61 10.65 12.37 -1.99
CA ILE A 61 9.64 12.84 -2.94
C ILE A 61 9.81 12.08 -4.26
N VAL A 62 8.78 11.34 -4.63
CA VAL A 62 8.68 10.58 -5.88
C VAL A 62 7.61 11.23 -6.74
N ASN A 63 8.03 11.99 -7.75
CA ASN A 63 7.12 12.60 -8.72
C ASN A 63 7.05 11.74 -9.97
N VAL A 64 5.83 11.44 -10.43
CA VAL A 64 5.58 10.73 -11.68
C VAL A 64 4.88 11.68 -12.63
N ASN A 65 5.45 11.89 -13.81
CA ASN A 65 4.87 12.78 -14.82
C ASN A 65 3.94 12.02 -15.80
N ARG A 66 3.25 12.78 -16.65
CA ARG A 66 2.40 12.28 -17.73
C ARG A 66 3.08 11.38 -18.77
N ASN A 67 4.40 11.40 -18.85
CA ASN A 67 5.19 10.56 -19.74
C ASN A 67 5.70 9.30 -19.03
N ASP A 68 5.16 8.99 -17.85
CA ASP A 68 5.58 7.88 -16.99
C ASP A 68 7.07 7.96 -16.58
N GLN A 69 7.63 9.16 -16.50
CA GLN A 69 9.00 9.37 -16.02
C GLN A 69 9.01 9.70 -14.53
N LEU A 70 9.98 9.14 -13.81
CA LEU A 70 10.17 9.37 -12.38
C LEU A 70 11.20 10.47 -12.14
N LEU A 71 10.80 11.45 -11.34
CA LEU A 71 11.67 12.47 -10.79
C LEU A 71 11.70 12.25 -9.27
N VAL A 72 12.82 11.73 -8.77
CA VAL A 72 13.03 11.36 -7.37
C VAL A 72 14.12 12.25 -6.80
N GLU A 73 13.83 12.98 -5.71
CA GLU A 73 14.78 13.96 -5.14
C GLU A 73 15.33 14.93 -6.21
N GLU A 74 14.42 15.45 -7.06
CA GLU A 74 14.72 16.36 -8.19
C GLU A 74 15.64 15.77 -9.28
N LYS A 75 15.89 14.46 -9.28
CA LYS A 75 16.72 13.76 -10.27
C LYS A 75 15.89 12.75 -11.05
N LEU A 76 16.15 12.67 -12.35
CA LEU A 76 15.56 11.63 -13.18
C LEU A 76 16.08 10.27 -12.71
N MET A 77 15.15 9.35 -12.45
CA MET A 77 15.45 8.01 -11.97
C MET A 77 14.67 6.98 -12.80
N GLU A 78 15.26 5.81 -13.01
CA GLU A 78 14.54 4.69 -13.60
C GLU A 78 13.79 3.90 -12.52
N LEU A 79 12.66 3.31 -12.90
CA LEU A 79 11.83 2.52 -11.98
C LEU A 79 12.61 1.39 -11.29
N LYS A 80 13.56 0.76 -11.99
CA LYS A 80 14.40 -0.32 -11.46
C LYS A 80 15.25 0.11 -10.25
N ASP A 81 15.63 1.38 -10.19
CA ASP A 81 16.51 1.93 -9.16
C ASP A 81 15.71 2.48 -7.96
N LEU A 82 14.40 2.72 -8.15
CA LEU A 82 13.51 3.32 -7.15
C LEU A 82 13.50 2.53 -5.84
N ARG A 83 13.43 1.19 -5.91
CA ARG A 83 13.45 0.34 -4.71
C ARG A 83 14.74 0.49 -3.93
N GLN A 84 15.88 0.46 -4.61
CA GLN A 84 17.18 0.56 -3.95
C GLN A 84 17.38 1.97 -3.34
N ALA A 85 16.92 3.01 -4.02
CA ALA A 85 16.92 4.37 -3.50
C ALA A 85 16.03 4.51 -2.25
N ALA A 86 14.81 3.95 -2.29
CA ALA A 86 13.90 3.96 -1.14
C ALA A 86 14.48 3.17 0.05
N ILE A 87 15.10 2.01 -0.18
CA ILE A 87 15.80 1.24 0.87
C ILE A 87 16.92 2.08 1.48
N ALA A 88 17.76 2.70 0.64
CA ALA A 88 18.88 3.51 1.11
C ALA A 88 18.41 4.73 1.91
N PHE A 89 17.30 5.34 1.51
CA PHE A 89 16.67 6.43 2.22
C PHE A 89 16.09 5.98 3.56
N LEU A 90 15.27 4.92 3.58
CA LEU A 90 14.61 4.43 4.81
C LEU A 90 15.63 3.91 5.84
N ASP A 91 16.68 3.24 5.39
CA ASP A 91 17.71 2.62 6.25
C ASP A 91 18.93 3.54 6.50
N ASN A 92 18.86 4.82 6.12
CA ASN A 92 20.00 5.74 6.18
C ASN A 92 20.55 5.91 7.61
N GLY A 93 19.70 6.28 8.57
CA GLY A 93 20.09 6.48 9.97
C GLY A 93 20.99 7.69 10.20
N GLY A 94 20.67 8.84 9.61
CA GLY A 94 21.52 10.04 9.59
C GLY A 94 21.59 10.83 10.91
N ALA A 95 20.79 10.46 11.92
CA ALA A 95 20.87 11.08 13.24
C ALA A 95 22.17 10.73 13.97
N SER A 96 22.77 11.71 14.64
CA SER A 96 24.03 11.53 15.38
C SER A 96 23.89 10.53 16.53
N SER A 97 24.96 9.76 16.80
CA SER A 97 25.01 8.86 17.94
C SER A 97 24.86 9.63 19.25
N GLY A 98 23.81 9.33 20.02
CA GLY A 98 23.51 9.99 21.29
C GLY A 98 22.24 10.84 21.29
N THR A 99 21.55 11.00 20.16
CA THR A 99 20.22 11.64 20.12
C THR A 99 19.10 10.60 20.21
N ALA A 100 17.89 11.03 20.56
CA ALA A 100 16.70 10.17 20.62
C ALA A 100 16.34 9.57 19.25
N GLU A 101 16.77 10.23 18.17
CA GLU A 101 16.53 9.84 16.79
C GLU A 101 17.57 8.83 16.26
N TYR A 102 18.60 8.50 17.04
CA TYR A 102 19.66 7.59 16.62
C TYR A 102 19.10 6.19 16.33
N CYS A 103 19.29 5.73 15.10
CA CYS A 103 18.86 4.41 14.67
C CYS A 103 19.99 3.38 14.85
N ASN A 104 19.88 2.53 15.87
CA ASN A 104 20.86 1.49 16.18
C ASN A 104 20.79 0.26 15.23
N TYR A 105 19.67 0.03 14.56
CA TYR A 105 19.47 -1.09 13.64
C TYR A 105 19.62 -0.71 12.16
N CYS A 106 19.78 0.58 11.85
CA CYS A 106 19.97 1.06 10.48
C CYS A 106 21.38 0.71 9.95
N LYS A 107 21.45 0.24 8.71
CA LYS A 107 22.70 -0.21 8.04
C LYS A 107 23.11 0.66 6.85
N GLY A 108 22.43 1.79 6.63
CA GLY A 108 22.73 2.72 5.56
C GLY A 108 23.98 3.57 5.81
N LYS A 109 24.16 4.58 4.95
CA LYS A 109 25.35 5.43 4.92
C LYS A 109 25.45 6.43 6.07
N ARG A 110 24.39 6.59 6.88
CA ARG A 110 24.27 7.60 7.94
C ARG A 110 24.60 9.00 7.44
N ASN A 111 24.13 9.33 6.24
CA ASN A 111 24.31 10.66 5.67
C ASN A 111 23.46 11.68 6.45
N PRO A 112 24.03 12.75 7.04
CA PRO A 112 23.28 13.77 7.75
C PRO A 112 22.23 14.50 6.90
N GLU A 113 22.46 14.56 5.58
CA GLU A 113 21.58 15.20 4.58
C GLU A 113 20.42 14.30 4.12
N SER A 114 20.34 13.06 4.60
CA SER A 114 19.25 12.13 4.31
C SER A 114 18.50 11.76 5.60
N SER A 115 17.61 10.77 5.53
CA SER A 115 16.66 10.52 6.62
C SER A 115 17.35 10.23 7.96
N ASP A 116 16.80 10.80 9.03
CA ASP A 116 17.32 10.65 10.39
C ASP A 116 17.15 9.20 10.88
N ASN A 117 15.97 8.61 10.66
CA ASN A 117 15.62 7.23 10.97
C ASN A 117 14.31 6.80 10.26
N PRO A 118 13.95 5.50 10.26
CA PRO A 118 12.76 5.00 9.58
C PRO A 118 11.42 5.53 10.12
N ASP A 119 11.36 5.93 11.39
CA ASP A 119 10.15 6.52 11.95
C ASP A 119 9.92 7.95 11.44
N LYS A 120 10.99 8.75 11.26
CA LYS A 120 10.86 10.09 10.69
C LYS A 120 10.78 10.10 9.17
N ALA A 121 11.28 9.05 8.51
CA ALA A 121 11.29 8.92 7.07
C ALA A 121 9.86 8.76 6.49
N VAL A 122 9.47 9.68 5.61
CA VAL A 122 8.17 9.66 4.92
C VAL A 122 8.40 9.66 3.41
N ILE A 123 7.75 8.73 2.72
CA ILE A 123 7.75 8.68 1.25
C ILE A 123 6.49 9.37 0.74
N SER A 124 6.66 10.42 -0.05
CA SER A 124 5.57 11.15 -0.70
C SER A 124 5.57 10.84 -2.19
N VAL A 125 4.49 10.24 -2.67
CA VAL A 125 4.30 9.98 -4.11
C VAL A 125 3.33 11.02 -4.66
N GLN A 126 3.76 11.73 -5.69
CA GLN A 126 2.94 12.69 -6.42
C GLN A 126 2.82 12.22 -7.86
N ASN A 127 1.60 11.97 -8.30
CA ASN A 127 1.34 11.54 -9.66
C ASN A 127 0.65 12.66 -10.43
N ASP A 128 1.13 12.92 -11.65
CA ASP A 128 0.39 13.73 -12.61
C ASP A 128 -0.94 13.02 -12.93
N ARG A 129 -1.98 13.81 -13.21
CA ARG A 129 -3.33 13.30 -13.54
C ARG A 129 -3.35 12.39 -14.77
N LEU A 130 -2.38 12.55 -15.67
CA LEU A 130 -2.26 11.78 -16.90
C LEU A 130 -1.27 10.61 -16.78
N THR A 131 -0.72 10.35 -15.59
CA THR A 131 0.14 9.19 -15.33
C THR A 131 -0.62 7.90 -15.64
N SER A 132 0.03 6.95 -16.32
CA SER A 132 -0.64 5.69 -16.63
C SER A 132 -0.89 4.88 -15.36
N TYR A 133 -2.03 4.19 -15.31
CA TYR A 133 -2.35 3.32 -14.18
C TYR A 133 -1.27 2.26 -13.96
N LYS A 134 -0.69 1.71 -15.04
CA LYS A 134 0.41 0.75 -14.97
C LYS A 134 1.63 1.34 -14.26
N MET A 135 2.01 2.58 -14.57
CA MET A 135 3.14 3.23 -13.93
C MET A 135 2.85 3.50 -12.45
N TYR A 136 1.65 3.99 -12.12
CA TYR A 136 1.20 4.16 -10.73
C TYR A 136 1.35 2.87 -9.92
N ILE A 137 0.83 1.73 -10.42
CA ILE A 137 0.98 0.43 -9.76
C ILE A 137 2.44 0.03 -9.62
N ALA A 138 3.24 0.23 -10.67
CA ALA A 138 4.63 -0.18 -10.67
C ALA A 138 5.45 0.57 -9.61
N VAL A 139 5.28 1.89 -9.51
CA VAL A 139 5.90 2.73 -8.47
C VAL A 139 5.49 2.26 -7.08
N GLN A 140 4.19 2.06 -6.85
CA GLN A 140 3.69 1.61 -5.56
C GLN A 140 4.28 0.25 -5.16
N ASN A 141 4.36 -0.69 -6.10
CA ASN A 141 4.95 -2.01 -5.86
C ASN A 141 6.43 -1.92 -5.47
N GLU A 142 7.22 -1.08 -6.15
CA GLU A 142 8.64 -0.91 -5.83
C GLU A 142 8.85 -0.29 -4.43
N LEU A 143 8.03 0.69 -4.06
CA LEU A 143 8.08 1.32 -2.73
C LEU A 143 7.64 0.36 -1.62
N VAL A 144 6.57 -0.40 -1.83
CA VAL A 144 6.13 -1.44 -0.87
C VAL A 144 7.17 -2.55 -0.76
N ALA A 145 7.79 -2.95 -1.87
CA ALA A 145 8.87 -3.94 -1.87
C ALA A 145 10.08 -3.47 -1.06
N ALA A 146 10.40 -2.16 -1.07
CA ALA A 146 11.45 -1.59 -0.23
C ALA A 146 11.15 -1.76 1.27
N TYR A 147 9.93 -1.46 1.72
CA TYR A 147 9.52 -1.69 3.11
C TYR A 147 9.56 -3.17 3.47
N ASN A 148 9.02 -4.03 2.61
CA ASN A 148 9.00 -5.48 2.83
C ASN A 148 10.41 -6.06 2.94
N PHE A 149 11.36 -5.60 2.11
CA PHE A 149 12.75 -6.01 2.21
C PHE A 149 13.36 -5.68 3.58
N LEU A 150 13.14 -4.46 4.08
CA LEU A 150 13.65 -4.03 5.38
C LEU A 150 13.00 -4.79 6.55
N ARG A 151 11.69 -5.00 6.47
CA ARG A 151 10.94 -5.79 7.45
C ARG A 151 11.35 -7.26 7.45
N ASP A 152 11.55 -7.86 6.28
CA ASP A 152 12.05 -9.24 6.15
C ASP A 152 13.45 -9.38 6.75
N ARG A 153 14.33 -8.40 6.51
CA ARG A 153 15.68 -8.38 7.10
C ARG A 153 15.65 -8.38 8.63
N GLU A 154 14.87 -7.48 9.23
CA GLU A 154 14.80 -7.40 10.70
C GLU A 154 14.03 -8.56 11.32
N SER A 155 12.97 -9.02 10.67
CA SER A 155 12.22 -10.21 11.10
C SER A 155 13.11 -11.46 11.08
N GLN A 156 13.92 -11.64 10.04
CA GLN A 156 14.87 -12.74 9.96
C GLN A 156 15.94 -12.65 11.06
N ARG A 157 16.42 -11.44 11.38
CA ARG A 157 17.41 -11.20 12.44
C ARG A 157 16.85 -11.46 13.84
N LEU A 158 15.61 -11.03 14.12
CA LEU A 158 15.02 -11.09 15.45
C LEU A 158 14.31 -12.42 15.73
N TYR A 159 13.66 -13.00 14.72
CA TYR A 159 12.76 -14.13 14.90
C TYR A 159 13.07 -15.34 13.99
N GLY A 160 13.98 -15.20 13.02
CA GLY A 160 14.44 -16.31 12.17
C GLY A 160 13.50 -16.67 11.01
N TRP A 161 12.50 -15.84 10.70
CA TRP A 161 11.58 -16.00 9.57
C TRP A 161 11.41 -14.69 8.81
N LYS A 162 10.86 -14.75 7.59
CA LYS A 162 10.54 -13.56 6.80
C LYS A 162 9.17 -13.02 7.13
N PHE A 163 9.08 -11.70 7.29
CA PHE A 163 7.86 -10.97 7.57
C PHE A 163 6.78 -11.25 6.52
N THR A 164 7.13 -11.11 5.24
CA THR A 164 6.23 -11.30 4.10
C THR A 164 5.63 -12.70 4.04
N GLU A 165 6.43 -13.73 4.30
CA GLU A 165 5.98 -15.13 4.32
C GLU A 165 4.96 -15.36 5.44
N LYS A 166 5.23 -14.85 6.65
CA LYS A 166 4.34 -15.04 7.81
C LYS A 166 3.08 -14.20 7.76
N THR A 167 3.14 -12.99 7.22
CA THR A 167 1.94 -12.20 6.93
C THR A 167 1.05 -12.94 5.93
N LYS A 168 1.63 -13.48 4.85
CA LYS A 168 0.88 -14.29 3.88
C LYS A 168 0.25 -15.55 4.51
N ASP A 169 1.00 -16.27 5.33
CA ASP A 169 0.46 -17.46 6.02
C ASP A 169 -0.69 -17.12 6.97
N LEU A 170 -0.64 -15.94 7.62
CA LEU A 170 -1.70 -15.43 8.47
C LEU A 170 -2.95 -15.08 7.65
N ASP A 171 -2.79 -14.35 6.55
CA ASP A 171 -3.87 -13.94 5.64
C ASP A 171 -4.55 -15.14 4.98
N GLU A 172 -3.78 -16.17 4.60
CA GLU A 172 -4.30 -17.43 4.03
C GLU A 172 -4.91 -18.37 5.09
N GLY A 173 -4.89 -17.98 6.38
CA GLY A 173 -5.49 -18.75 7.46
C GLY A 173 -4.76 -20.06 7.79
N LYS A 174 -3.49 -20.21 7.40
CA LYS A 174 -2.68 -21.42 7.66
C LYS A 174 -2.30 -21.55 9.14
N ILE A 175 -2.24 -20.44 9.87
CA ILE A 175 -1.94 -20.41 11.30
C ILE A 175 -3.20 -20.79 12.08
N LYS A 176 -3.17 -21.94 12.74
CA LYS A 176 -4.28 -22.48 13.55
C LYS A 176 -4.07 -22.13 15.03
N GLY A 177 -5.16 -21.77 15.71
CA GLY A 177 -5.18 -21.41 17.13
C GLY A 177 -5.09 -19.89 17.35
N GLU A 178 -6.00 -19.36 18.16
CA GLU A 178 -6.12 -17.92 18.44
C GLU A 178 -4.87 -17.36 19.12
N SER A 179 -4.39 -18.03 20.17
CA SER A 179 -3.15 -17.66 20.87
C SER A 179 -1.91 -17.64 19.96
N ALA A 180 -1.82 -18.56 18.98
CA ALA A 180 -0.71 -18.58 18.04
C ALA A 180 -0.77 -17.42 17.02
N LYS A 181 -1.98 -17.00 16.64
CA LYS A 181 -2.21 -15.82 15.79
C LYS A 181 -1.86 -14.54 16.54
N GLU A 182 -2.32 -14.40 17.78
CA GLU A 182 -2.02 -13.24 18.64
C GLU A 182 -0.51 -13.07 18.84
N ALA A 183 0.18 -14.15 19.25
CA ALA A 183 1.64 -14.11 19.44
C ALA A 183 2.41 -13.81 18.15
N LEU A 184 1.90 -14.23 16.98
CA LEU A 184 2.48 -13.86 15.70
C LEU A 184 2.22 -12.38 15.37
N GLN A 185 1.01 -11.90 15.63
CA GLN A 185 0.60 -10.54 15.36
C GLN A 185 1.40 -9.53 16.19
N GLU A 186 1.64 -9.80 17.47
CA GLU A 186 2.54 -8.99 18.31
C GLU A 186 3.95 -8.88 17.71
N LYS A 187 4.49 -9.99 17.20
CA LYS A 187 5.80 -10.00 16.53
C LYS A 187 5.77 -9.20 15.24
N LEU A 188 4.72 -9.35 14.42
CA LEU A 188 4.56 -8.57 13.19
C LEU A 188 4.47 -7.07 13.49
N GLU A 189 3.71 -6.68 14.50
CA GLU A 189 3.59 -5.29 14.95
C GLU A 189 4.94 -4.74 15.44
N SER A 190 5.74 -5.53 16.15
CA SER A 190 7.07 -5.10 16.58
C SER A 190 7.98 -4.76 15.38
N ILE A 191 7.91 -5.54 14.29
CA ILE A 191 8.66 -5.29 13.06
C ILE A 191 8.11 -4.08 12.31
N GLN A 192 6.78 -3.93 12.27
CA GLN A 192 6.13 -2.76 11.68
C GLN A 192 6.49 -1.46 12.42
N LYS A 193 6.70 -1.52 13.74
CA LYS A 193 7.17 -0.37 14.54
C LYS A 193 8.63 0.02 14.24
N LEU A 194 9.47 -0.94 13.84
CA LEU A 194 10.84 -0.64 13.40
C LEU A 194 10.84 0.06 12.03
N PHE A 195 10.02 -0.42 11.08
CA PHE A 195 9.87 0.19 9.77
C PHE A 195 8.41 0.53 9.49
N PRO A 196 7.90 1.65 10.05
CA PRO A 196 6.52 2.07 9.84
C PRO A 196 6.33 2.52 8.39
N GLN A 197 5.26 2.04 7.75
CA GLN A 197 5.01 2.34 6.34
C GLN A 197 4.31 3.69 6.20
N LYS A 198 5.12 4.75 6.18
CA LYS A 198 4.68 6.14 6.00
C LYS A 198 4.74 6.53 4.52
N LEU A 199 3.87 5.90 3.73
CA LEU A 199 3.71 6.15 2.29
C LEU A 199 2.47 7.00 2.04
N SER A 200 2.67 8.29 1.77
CA SER A 200 1.61 9.26 1.53
C SER A 200 1.48 9.57 0.05
N GLU A 201 0.24 9.60 -0.44
CA GLU A 201 -0.07 10.14 -1.76
C GLU A 201 -0.37 11.62 -1.60
N ALA A 202 0.49 12.46 -2.14
CA ALA A 202 0.30 13.91 -2.09
C ALA A 202 -0.42 14.37 -3.35
N GLU A 203 -1.27 15.39 -3.20
CA GLU A 203 -1.89 16.02 -4.35
C GLU A 203 -0.83 16.61 -5.28
N PRO A 204 -0.98 16.47 -6.60
CA PRO A 204 -0.03 17.06 -7.53
C PRO A 204 -0.03 18.59 -7.36
N LYS A 205 1.15 19.18 -7.21
CA LYS A 205 1.30 20.64 -7.21
C LYS A 205 0.70 21.18 -8.51
N LYS A 206 -0.28 22.09 -8.40
CA LYS A 206 -0.80 22.81 -9.57
C LYS A 206 0.37 23.59 -10.18
N SER A 207 0.78 23.23 -11.38
CA SER A 207 1.74 24.00 -12.17
C SER A 207 1.16 25.41 -12.39
N GLY A 208 1.62 26.41 -11.62
CA GLY A 208 1.23 27.80 -11.80
C GLY A 208 1.11 28.68 -10.54
N GLN A 209 1.99 28.54 -9.54
CA GLN A 209 2.35 29.59 -8.58
C GLN A 209 3.83 29.48 -8.23
#